data_AF-A0A974YVS1-F1
#
_entry.id   AF-A0A974YVS1-F1
#
_cell.length_a   1.000
_cell.length_b   1.000
_cell.length_c   1.000
_cell.angle_alpha   90.00
_cell.angle_beta   90.00
_cell.angle_gamma   90.00
#
_symmetry.space_group_name_H-M   'P 1'
#
loop_
_entity.id
_entity.type
_entity.pdbx_description
1 polymer ?
#
loop_
_entity_poly.entity_id
_entity_poly.type
_entity_poly.pdbx_seq_one_letter_code
_entity_poly.pdbx_strand_id
1 'polypeptide(L)'
;MKNIFLLLILIFFATGSLCAQDKNEIEDANFCVAVDGKVFKHQNGEVVLLEKIIKLNNGTIVYPNGGYRLKNEDKFYLKEGECIGFSGKIYESQDKLNVVLYRKLQRRRE
;
A
#
# COMPACT_ATOMS: atom_id res chain seq x y z
N MET A 1 20.55 2.25 52.78
CA MET A 1 20.97 2.75 51.46
C MET A 1 20.14 2.03 50.41
N LYS A 2 19.25 2.81 49.81
CA LYS A 2 18.27 2.45 48.78
C LYS A 2 18.99 2.46 47.42
N ASN A 3 18.60 1.56 46.51
CA ASN A 3 18.80 1.66 45.05
C ASN A 3 20.00 0.95 44.39
N ILE A 4 20.17 -0.38 44.53
CA ILE A 4 21.02 -1.15 43.60
C ILE A 4 20.36 -2.45 43.08
N PHE A 5 19.07 -2.71 43.36
CA PHE A 5 18.41 -3.97 42.95
C PHE A 5 17.63 -3.90 41.61
N LEU A 6 17.84 -2.90 40.76
CA LEU A 6 16.89 -2.59 39.67
C LEU A 6 17.54 -2.31 38.31
N LEU A 7 18.53 -3.11 37.90
CA LEU A 7 19.14 -2.90 36.58
C LEU A 7 19.68 -4.16 35.88
N LEU A 8 19.13 -5.35 36.16
CA LEU A 8 19.52 -6.60 35.48
C LEU A 8 18.35 -7.39 34.84
N ILE A 9 17.12 -6.85 34.82
CA ILE A 9 15.93 -7.51 34.22
C ILE A 9 15.40 -6.73 33.00
N LEU A 10 16.29 -6.14 32.20
CA LEU A 10 15.90 -5.40 30.98
C LEU A 10 16.51 -5.99 29.70
N ILE A 11 16.97 -7.24 29.76
CA ILE A 11 17.50 -7.98 28.60
C ILE A 11 16.43 -8.94 27.99
N PHE A 12 15.23 -9.03 28.56
CA PHE A 12 14.23 -10.03 28.15
C PHE A 12 13.07 -9.54 27.25
N PHE A 13 12.98 -8.26 26.86
CA PHE A 13 11.83 -7.76 26.09
C PHE A 13 12.15 -6.74 24.99
N ALA A 14 13.35 -6.77 24.40
CA ALA A 14 13.50 -6.26 23.03
C ALA A 14 13.21 -7.42 22.08
N THR A 15 11.97 -7.90 22.15
CA THR A 15 11.34 -8.76 21.16
C THR A 15 11.52 -8.08 19.80
N GLY A 16 12.52 -8.52 19.05
CA GLY A 16 12.54 -8.38 17.61
C GLY A 16 11.40 -9.22 17.06
N SER A 17 10.15 -8.77 17.22
CA SER A 17 9.11 -9.09 16.26
C SER A 17 9.57 -8.47 14.95
N LEU A 18 10.41 -9.22 14.24
CA LEU A 18 10.43 -9.20 12.81
C LEU A 18 8.98 -9.48 12.42
N CYS A 19 8.23 -8.42 12.13
CA CYS A 19 7.00 -8.55 11.39
C CYS A 19 7.40 -9.19 10.06
N ALA A 20 7.42 -10.52 10.01
CA ALA A 20 7.30 -11.26 8.79
C ALA A 20 5.88 -10.95 8.29
N GLN A 21 5.71 -9.78 7.67
CA GLN A 21 4.51 -9.47 6.94
C GLN A 21 4.40 -10.53 5.86
N ASP A 22 3.32 -11.28 5.98
CA ASP A 22 2.96 -12.44 5.20
C ASP A 22 3.31 -12.21 3.71
N LYS A 23 4.22 -13.03 3.18
CA LYS A 23 4.77 -12.91 1.82
C LYS A 23 3.71 -13.20 0.74
N ASN A 24 2.49 -13.55 1.16
CA ASN A 24 1.34 -13.81 0.31
C ASN A 24 0.33 -12.65 0.36
N GLU A 25 0.74 -11.40 0.18
CA GLU A 25 -0.24 -10.32 -0.02
C GLU A 25 -0.77 -10.34 -1.47
N ILE A 26 -2.03 -9.98 -1.71
CA ILE A 26 -2.52 -9.72 -3.08
C ILE A 26 -1.96 -8.37 -3.47
N GLU A 27 -1.08 -8.32 -4.47
CA GLU A 27 -0.37 -7.09 -4.85
C GLU A 27 -1.28 -5.86 -5.00
N ASP A 28 -2.38 -5.98 -5.76
CA ASP A 28 -3.32 -4.87 -5.99
C ASP A 28 -4.29 -4.60 -4.83
N ALA A 29 -4.20 -5.34 -3.71
CA ALA A 29 -4.84 -4.92 -2.47
C ALA A 29 -4.19 -3.65 -1.92
N ASN A 30 -2.95 -3.38 -2.33
CA ASN A 30 -2.31 -2.08 -2.20
C ASN A 30 -2.55 -1.30 -3.50
N PHE A 31 -3.16 -0.11 -3.39
CA PHE A 31 -3.55 0.70 -4.54
C PHE A 31 -3.60 2.19 -4.19
N CYS A 32 -3.59 3.05 -5.20
CA CYS A 32 -3.94 4.46 -5.07
C CYS A 32 -5.25 4.74 -5.78
N VAL A 33 -6.07 5.64 -5.23
CA VAL A 33 -7.34 6.08 -5.84
C VAL A 33 -7.38 7.60 -5.88
N ALA A 34 -7.87 8.16 -6.99
CA ALA A 34 -8.12 9.60 -7.12
C ALA A 34 -9.54 9.92 -6.64
N VAL A 35 -9.65 10.80 -5.64
CA VAL A 35 -10.92 11.29 -5.10
C VAL A 35 -10.82 12.80 -4.84
N ASP A 36 -11.76 13.58 -5.35
CA ASP A 36 -11.82 15.03 -5.22
C ASP A 36 -10.49 15.73 -5.59
N GLY A 37 -9.85 15.27 -6.67
CA GLY A 37 -8.56 15.81 -7.13
C GLY A 37 -7.36 15.52 -6.21
N LYS A 38 -7.53 14.67 -5.18
CA LYS A 38 -6.48 14.17 -4.30
C LYS A 38 -6.26 12.69 -4.54
N VAL A 39 -5.07 12.19 -4.23
CA VAL A 39 -4.78 10.76 -4.28
C VAL A 39 -4.72 10.20 -2.87
N PHE A 40 -5.46 9.12 -2.62
CA PHE A 40 -5.36 8.33 -1.40
C PHE A 40 -4.66 7.01 -1.70
N LYS A 41 -3.77 6.60 -0.79
CA LYS A 41 -3.07 5.32 -0.85
C LYS A 41 -3.72 4.37 0.15
N HIS A 42 -4.24 3.25 -0.36
CA HIS A 42 -4.58 2.09 0.45
C HIS A 42 -3.36 1.18 0.51
N GLN A 43 -2.79 0.98 1.70
CA GLN A 43 -1.66 0.07 1.90
C GLN A 43 -1.77 -0.64 3.25
N ASN A 44 -1.63 -1.97 3.26
CA ASN A 44 -1.70 -2.78 4.48
C ASN A 44 -3.01 -2.57 5.28
N GLY A 45 -4.12 -2.30 4.60
CA GLY A 45 -5.43 -2.04 5.21
C GLY A 45 -5.64 -0.61 5.72
N GLU A 46 -4.65 0.27 5.60
CA GLU A 46 -4.78 1.69 5.95
C GLU A 46 -5.00 2.54 4.71
N VAL A 47 -5.87 3.55 4.82
CA VAL A 47 -6.08 4.57 3.79
C VAL A 47 -5.54 5.89 4.28
N VAL A 48 -4.57 6.45 3.53
CA VAL A 48 -3.93 7.72 3.86
C VAL A 48 -3.84 8.63 2.64
N LEU A 49 -3.86 9.95 2.84
CA LEU A 49 -3.57 10.90 1.76
C LEU A 49 -2.14 10.69 1.26
N LEU A 50 -1.97 10.68 -0.06
CA LEU A 50 -0.66 10.58 -0.68
C LEU A 50 0.05 11.95 -0.64
N GLU A 51 0.88 12.18 0.37
CA GLU A 51 1.61 13.47 0.50
C GLU A 51 2.86 13.57 -0.37
N LYS A 52 3.47 12.43 -0.71
CA LYS A 52 4.72 12.34 -1.47
C LYS A 52 4.55 11.40 -2.65
N ILE A 53 5.34 11.61 -3.70
CA ILE A 53 5.39 10.67 -4.82
C ILE A 53 5.75 9.27 -4.30
N ILE A 54 5.19 8.24 -4.93
CA ILE A 54 5.56 6.85 -4.65
C ILE A 54 5.95 6.15 -5.94
N LYS A 55 6.82 5.14 -5.81
CA LYS A 55 7.16 4.22 -6.88
C LYS A 55 6.48 2.89 -6.60
N LEU A 56 5.66 2.44 -7.55
CA LEU A 56 4.97 1.14 -7.51
C LEU A 56 5.97 0.00 -7.82
N ASN A 57 5.53 -1.24 -7.63
CA ASN A 57 6.40 -2.43 -7.80
C ASN A 57 6.87 -2.59 -9.25
N ASN A 58 6.02 -2.27 -10.23
CA ASN A 58 6.37 -2.31 -11.65
C ASN A 58 7.26 -1.13 -12.10
N GLY A 59 7.56 -0.19 -11.20
CA GLY A 59 8.37 0.99 -11.46
C GLY A 59 7.60 2.25 -11.88
N THR A 60 6.27 2.19 -12.00
CA THR A 60 5.43 3.36 -12.20
C THR A 60 5.58 4.35 -11.05
N ILE A 61 5.63 5.65 -11.35
CA ILE A 61 5.63 6.71 -10.34
C ILE A 61 4.24 7.32 -10.25
N VAL A 62 3.65 7.39 -9.06
CA VAL A 62 2.37 8.05 -8.79
C VAL A 62 2.62 9.34 -8.02
N TYR A 63 1.97 10.42 -8.43
CA TYR A 63 2.10 11.76 -7.86
C TYR A 63 0.87 12.10 -7.00
N PRO A 64 1.03 12.91 -5.93
CA PRO A 64 -0.08 13.37 -5.08
C PRO A 64 -1.25 14.02 -5.83
N ASN A 65 -0.97 14.60 -7.01
CA ASN A 65 -1.95 15.32 -7.83
C ASN A 65 -2.70 14.43 -8.84
N GLY A 66 -2.67 13.10 -8.68
CA GLY A 66 -3.34 12.16 -9.58
C GLY A 66 -2.52 11.78 -10.81
N GLY A 67 -1.41 12.47 -11.07
CA GLY A 67 -0.51 12.11 -12.17
C GLY A 67 0.13 10.74 -11.94
N TYR A 68 0.41 10.00 -13.00
CA TYR A 68 1.31 8.85 -12.95
C TYR A 68 2.19 8.76 -14.20
N ARG A 69 3.34 8.09 -14.06
CA ARG A 69 4.29 7.89 -15.16
C ARG A 69 4.70 6.43 -15.20
N LEU A 70 4.38 5.73 -16.29
CA LEU A 70 4.87 4.38 -16.54
C LEU A 70 6.38 4.43 -16.85
N LYS A 71 7.08 3.31 -16.65
CA LYS A 71 8.53 3.26 -16.85
C LYS A 71 8.87 3.63 -18.30
N ASN A 72 9.45 4.82 -18.49
CA ASN A 72 9.85 5.40 -19.78
C ASN A 72 8.72 5.91 -20.68
N GLU A 73 7.56 6.26 -20.12
CA GLU A 73 6.43 6.80 -20.89
C GLU A 73 6.02 8.22 -20.46
N ASP A 74 5.05 8.76 -21.17
CA ASP A 74 4.43 10.05 -20.90
C ASP A 74 3.71 10.07 -19.53
N LYS A 75 3.42 11.30 -19.07
CA LYS A 75 2.67 11.53 -17.84
C LYS A 75 1.18 11.43 -18.11
N PHE A 76 0.52 10.49 -17.45
CA PHE A 76 -0.92 10.32 -17.45
C PHE A 76 -1.53 10.89 -16.16
N TYR A 77 -2.85 10.94 -16.07
CA TYR A 77 -3.59 11.33 -14.88
C TYR A 77 -4.71 10.33 -14.62
N LEU A 78 -4.85 9.93 -13.36
CA LEU A 78 -6.04 9.21 -12.89
C LEU A 78 -7.26 10.13 -13.01
N LYS A 79 -8.36 9.58 -13.50
CA LYS A 79 -9.68 10.21 -13.42
C LYS A 79 -10.28 10.00 -12.04
N GLU A 80 -11.29 10.79 -11.73
CA GLU A 80 -12.08 10.66 -10.50
C GLU A 80 -12.60 9.22 -10.33
N GLY A 81 -12.30 8.62 -9.18
CA GLY A 81 -12.66 7.24 -8.83
C GLY A 81 -11.75 6.15 -9.41
N GLU A 82 -10.86 6.46 -10.35
CA GLU A 82 -9.93 5.46 -10.90
C GLU A 82 -8.90 5.03 -9.86
N CYS A 83 -8.55 3.75 -9.90
CA CYS A 83 -7.54 3.16 -9.03
C CYS A 83 -6.33 2.68 -9.85
N ILE A 84 -5.13 2.86 -9.31
CA ILE A 84 -3.92 2.20 -9.79
C ILE A 84 -3.40 1.24 -8.71
N GLY A 85 -3.42 -0.07 -9.01
CA GLY A 85 -2.86 -1.09 -8.12
C GLY A 85 -1.34 -1.01 -8.08
N PHE A 86 -0.70 -1.56 -7.05
CA PHE A 86 0.76 -1.57 -6.92
C PHE A 86 1.47 -2.38 -8.02
N SER A 87 0.74 -3.25 -8.75
CA SER A 87 1.23 -3.85 -10.00
C SER A 87 1.32 -2.86 -11.18
N GLY A 88 0.76 -1.66 -11.03
CA GLY A 88 0.60 -0.64 -12.06
C GLY A 88 -0.65 -0.79 -12.93
N LYS A 89 -1.51 -1.76 -12.66
CA LYS A 89 -2.78 -1.93 -13.35
C LYS A 89 -3.77 -0.83 -12.98
N ILE A 90 -4.41 -0.24 -13.99
CA ILE A 90 -5.50 0.73 -13.82
C ILE A 90 -6.84 0.00 -13.73
N TYR A 91 -7.71 0.50 -12.86
CA TYR A 91 -9.09 0.08 -12.68
C TYR A 91 -10.00 1.30 -12.78
N GLU A 92 -11.06 1.19 -13.57
CA GLU A 92 -12.02 2.28 -13.81
C GLU A 92 -12.69 2.79 -12.54
N SER A 93 -12.82 1.92 -11.53
CA SER A 93 -13.39 2.25 -10.23
C SER A 93 -12.90 1.29 -9.15
N GLN A 94 -13.09 1.70 -7.89
CA GLN A 94 -12.85 0.84 -6.74
C GLN A 94 -13.70 -0.44 -6.76
N ASP A 95 -14.94 -0.39 -7.28
CA ASP A 95 -15.79 -1.59 -7.40
C ASP A 95 -15.20 -2.62 -8.36
N LYS A 96 -14.67 -2.18 -9.51
CA LYS A 96 -13.98 -3.08 -10.46
C LYS A 96 -12.74 -3.71 -9.82
N LEU A 97 -11.98 -2.93 -9.05
CA LEU A 97 -10.86 -3.45 -8.28
C LEU A 97 -11.33 -4.50 -7.26
N ASN A 98 -12.35 -4.19 -6.47
CA ASN A 98 -12.90 -5.08 -5.44
C ASN A 98 -13.33 -6.43 -6.02
N VAL A 99 -14.01 -6.46 -7.17
CA VAL A 99 -14.38 -7.72 -7.85
C VAL A 99 -13.15 -8.57 -8.18
N VAL A 100 -12.06 -7.95 -8.62
CA VAL A 100 -10.80 -8.64 -8.92
C VAL A 100 -10.14 -9.16 -7.63
N LEU A 101 -10.13 -8.36 -6.56
CA LEU A 101 -9.59 -8.76 -5.26
C LEU A 101 -10.35 -9.95 -4.67
N TYR A 102 -11.69 -9.89 -4.66
CA TYR A 102 -12.52 -11.01 -4.19
C TYR A 102 -12.23 -12.30 -4.96
N ARG A 103 -12.12 -12.23 -6.29
CA ARG A 103 -11.80 -13.41 -7.10
C ARG A 103 -10.40 -13.97 -6.79
N LYS A 104 -9.41 -13.10 -6.60
CA LYS A 104 -8.04 -13.52 -6.22
C LYS A 104 -8.03 -14.13 -4.81
N LEU A 105 -8.84 -13.63 -3.88
CA LEU A 105 -8.99 -14.18 -2.53
C LEU A 105 -9.63 -15.58 -2.53
N GLN A 106 -10.67 -15.83 -3.33
CA GLN A 106 -11.31 -17.15 -3.39
C GLN A 106 -10.36 -18.23 -3.92
N ARG A 107 -9.66 -17.93 -5.03
CA ARG A 107 -8.65 -18.85 -5.61
C ARG A 107 -7.48 -19.19 -4.68
N ARG A 108 -7.26 -18.42 -3.61
CA ARG A 108 -6.24 -18.70 -2.59
C ARG A 108 -6.75 -19.59 -1.46
N ARG A 109 -8.08 -19.67 -1.28
CA ARG A 109 -8.71 -20.52 -0.25
C ARG A 109 -8.99 -21.93 -0.77
N GLU A 110 -9.01 -22.11 -2.08
CA GLU A 110 -9.05 -23.39 -2.80
C GLU A 110 -7.65 -24.01 -2.84
#